data_AF-A0A356F4H0-F1
#
_entry.id   AF-A0A356F4H0-F1
#
_cell.length_a   1.000
_cell.length_b   1.000
_cell.length_c   1.000
_cell.angle_alpha   90.00
_cell.angle_beta   90.00
_cell.angle_gamma   90.00
#
_symmetry.space_group_name_H-M   'P 1'
#
loop_
_entity.id
_entity.type
_entity.pdbx_description
1 polymer ?
#
loop_
_entity_poly.entity_id
_entity_poly.type
_entity_poly.pdbx_seq_one_letter_code
_entity_poly.pdbx_strand_id
1 'polypeptide(L)'
;MLYRAKYIVLAAVFGLAACGFEPLYVEKTSGDDLWYYNNKFDTDIVREMAQIKVETVTDRLGQMIRNELMDTFNPYGTPKCAKYFLRIQPANTETVQQALRDDITATREKVKYTVNYSLWSKDDGQLVSGRSWVYLSYDLLDNPYSTTMDKKKVEKDGAKIIANDISLRIGAYFHSIKTKRGNPNEF
;
A
#
# COMPACT_ATOMS: atom_id res chain seq x y z
N MET A 1 -49.95 -0.41 17.37
CA MET A 1 -48.51 -0.53 17.74
C MET A 1 -47.71 -1.41 16.78
N LEU A 2 -48.25 -2.50 16.22
CA LEU A 2 -47.53 -3.41 15.31
C LEU A 2 -46.98 -2.76 14.02
N TYR A 3 -47.67 -1.78 13.42
CA TYR A 3 -47.19 -1.11 12.20
C TYR A 3 -45.95 -0.24 12.46
N ARG A 4 -45.84 0.43 13.62
CA ARG A 4 -44.67 1.23 13.98
C ARG A 4 -43.41 0.37 14.16
N ALA A 5 -43.56 -0.81 14.75
CA ALA A 5 -42.46 -1.78 14.86
C ALA A 5 -42.00 -2.28 13.47
N LYS A 6 -42.92 -2.49 12.53
CA LYS A 6 -42.58 -2.89 11.14
C LYS A 6 -41.74 -1.84 10.40
N TYR A 7 -42.06 -0.55 10.55
CA TYR A 7 -41.27 0.52 9.91
C TYR A 7 -39.87 0.68 10.50
N ILE A 8 -39.72 0.46 11.81
CA ILE A 8 -38.41 0.49 12.48
C ILE A 8 -37.53 -0.68 12.02
N VAL A 9 -38.10 -1.88 11.90
CA VAL A 9 -37.39 -3.06 11.38
C VAL A 9 -37.01 -2.86 9.92
N LEU A 10 -37.88 -2.29 9.09
CA LEU A 10 -37.57 -1.99 7.68
C LEU A 10 -36.44 -0.97 7.55
N ALA A 11 -36.44 0.09 8.36
CA ALA A 11 -35.37 1.10 8.37
C ALA A 11 -34.03 0.51 8.85
N ALA A 12 -34.06 -0.38 9.84
CA ALA A 12 -32.86 -1.10 10.31
C ALA A 12 -32.26 -2.01 9.23
N VAL A 13 -33.10 -2.65 8.41
CA VAL A 13 -32.65 -3.50 7.29
C VAL A 13 -31.97 -2.67 6.19
N PHE A 14 -32.46 -1.46 5.87
CA PHE A 14 -31.80 -0.59 4.91
C PHE A 14 -30.48 0.02 5.43
N GLY A 15 -30.35 0.21 6.75
CA GLY A 15 -29.09 0.67 7.36
C GLY A 15 -27.93 -0.32 7.22
N LEU A 16 -28.21 -1.62 7.09
CA LEU A 16 -27.18 -2.67 6.98
C LEU A 16 -26.54 -2.73 5.58
N ALA A 17 -27.21 -2.22 4.54
CA ALA A 17 -26.69 -2.21 3.16
C ALA A 17 -25.89 -0.94 2.81
N ALA A 18 -25.76 0.02 3.74
CA ALA A 18 -25.10 1.31 3.49
C ALA A 18 -23.57 1.28 3.61
N CYS A 19 -22.97 0.13 3.94
CA CYS A 19 -21.52 -0.04 3.94
C CYS A 19 -21.03 -0.22 2.49
N GLY A 20 -21.06 0.86 1.71
CA GLY A 20 -20.75 0.90 0.28
C GLY A 20 -19.26 0.70 -0.04
N PHE A 21 -18.61 -0.29 0.56
CA PHE A 21 -17.24 -0.66 0.25
C PHE A 21 -17.17 -1.38 -1.09
N GLU A 22 -16.20 -0.99 -1.89
CA GLU A 22 -15.98 -1.45 -3.25
C GLU A 22 -14.52 -1.94 -3.38
N PRO A 23 -14.27 -3.09 -4.02
CA PRO A 23 -12.92 -3.59 -4.21
C PRO A 23 -12.11 -2.66 -5.11
N LEU A 24 -10.87 -2.36 -4.71
CA LEU A 24 -10.00 -1.45 -5.47
C LEU A 24 -9.48 -2.05 -6.78
N TYR A 25 -9.20 -3.35 -6.79
CA TYR A 25 -8.48 -4.03 -7.88
C TYR A 25 -9.40 -4.76 -8.86
N VAL A 26 -10.72 -4.66 -8.68
CA VAL A 26 -11.73 -5.36 -9.48
C VAL A 26 -12.82 -4.35 -9.82
N GLU A 27 -13.27 -4.36 -11.08
CA GLU A 27 -14.41 -3.53 -11.50
C GLU A 27 -15.67 -4.38 -11.77
N LYS A 28 -16.83 -3.72 -11.71
CA LYS A 28 -18.11 -4.31 -12.15
C LYS A 28 -18.08 -4.50 -13.67
N THR A 29 -18.51 -5.66 -14.15
CA THR A 29 -18.57 -5.91 -15.59
C THR A 29 -19.60 -4.97 -16.24
N SER A 30 -19.22 -4.32 -17.34
CA SER A 30 -20.10 -3.44 -18.10
C SER A 30 -21.40 -4.17 -18.50
N GLY A 31 -22.51 -3.82 -17.86
CA GLY A 31 -23.85 -4.38 -18.12
C GLY A 31 -24.58 -4.94 -16.91
N ASP A 32 -23.87 -5.32 -15.84
CA ASP A 32 -24.46 -5.84 -14.59
C ASP A 32 -23.87 -5.12 -13.37
N ASP A 33 -24.72 -4.75 -12.41
CA ASP A 33 -24.29 -4.07 -11.17
C ASP A 33 -23.60 -5.01 -10.15
N LEU A 34 -23.20 -6.19 -10.60
CA LEU A 34 -22.69 -7.29 -9.78
C LEU A 34 -21.15 -7.32 -9.81
N TRP A 35 -20.54 -7.39 -8.63
CA TRP A 35 -19.10 -7.54 -8.41
C TRP A 35 -18.51 -8.87 -8.93
N TYR A 36 -19.38 -9.86 -9.15
CA TYR A 36 -19.03 -11.20 -9.54
C TYR A 36 -20.11 -11.72 -10.50
N TYR A 37 -19.73 -11.89 -11.76
CA TYR A 37 -20.60 -12.46 -12.77
C TYR A 37 -19.83 -13.50 -13.60
N ASN A 38 -20.41 -14.70 -13.74
CA ASN A 38 -19.87 -15.77 -14.58
C ASN A 38 -18.39 -16.14 -14.34
N ASN A 39 -17.91 -16.13 -13.07
CA ASN A 39 -16.51 -16.39 -12.73
C ASN A 39 -15.49 -15.44 -13.40
N LYS A 40 -15.92 -14.26 -13.84
CA LYS A 40 -15.06 -13.27 -14.50
C LYS A 40 -15.08 -11.98 -13.70
N PHE A 41 -13.88 -11.52 -13.38
CA PHE A 41 -13.63 -10.20 -12.81
C PHE A 41 -13.06 -9.32 -13.90
N ASP A 42 -13.46 -8.04 -13.94
CA ASP A 42 -12.73 -7.06 -14.72
C ASP A 42 -11.45 -6.71 -13.95
N THR A 43 -10.30 -7.03 -14.54
CA THR A 43 -8.96 -6.87 -13.93
C THR A 43 -8.14 -5.81 -14.67
N ASP A 44 -8.79 -4.86 -15.33
CA ASP A 44 -8.09 -3.86 -16.13
C ASP A 44 -7.13 -2.98 -15.30
N ILE A 45 -7.49 -2.64 -14.06
CA ILE A 45 -6.59 -1.93 -13.13
C ILE A 45 -5.31 -2.74 -12.87
N VAL A 46 -5.46 -4.02 -12.55
CA VAL A 46 -4.32 -4.92 -12.31
C VAL A 46 -3.46 -5.05 -13.57
N ARG A 47 -4.07 -5.06 -14.75
CA ARG A 47 -3.35 -5.12 -16.03
C ARG A 47 -2.54 -3.85 -16.29
N GLU A 48 -3.06 -2.67 -15.97
CA GLU A 48 -2.30 -1.41 -16.07
C GLU A 48 -1.15 -1.35 -15.04
N MET A 49 -1.41 -1.79 -13.80
CA MET A 49 -0.38 -1.85 -12.75
C MET A 49 0.75 -2.81 -13.13
N ALA A 50 0.46 -3.91 -13.83
CA ALA A 50 1.47 -4.83 -14.36
C ALA A 50 2.34 -4.24 -15.49
N GLN A 51 2.04 -3.04 -15.98
CA GLN A 51 2.91 -2.31 -16.92
C GLN A 51 3.90 -1.38 -16.21
N ILE A 52 3.94 -1.39 -14.88
CA ILE A 52 4.86 -0.59 -14.07
C ILE A 52 6.22 -1.30 -13.96
N LYS A 53 7.28 -0.61 -14.38
CA LYS A 53 8.65 -0.98 -14.08
C LYS A 53 9.15 -0.21 -12.85
N VAL A 54 9.50 -0.94 -11.79
CA VAL A 54 10.13 -0.36 -10.61
C VAL A 54 11.64 -0.16 -10.88
N GLU A 55 12.09 1.08 -10.82
CA GLU A 55 13.49 1.45 -11.05
C GLU A 55 14.41 0.86 -9.97
N THR A 56 15.69 0.71 -10.30
CA THR A 56 16.69 0.24 -9.34
C THR A 56 16.99 1.31 -8.30
N VAL A 57 17.23 0.86 -7.07
CA VAL A 57 17.59 1.73 -5.95
C VAL A 57 18.79 1.13 -5.22
N THR A 58 19.66 1.99 -4.69
CA THR A 58 20.99 1.60 -4.20
C THR A 58 20.98 1.15 -2.74
N ASP A 59 20.11 1.71 -1.90
CA ASP A 59 20.06 1.36 -0.48
C ASP A 59 19.31 0.05 -0.24
N ARG A 60 19.69 -0.65 0.84
CA ARG A 60 19.14 -1.97 1.16
C ARG A 60 17.63 -1.94 1.41
N LEU A 61 17.14 -0.93 2.15
CA LEU A 61 15.72 -0.81 2.45
C LEU A 61 14.91 -0.52 1.17
N GLY A 62 15.39 0.39 0.33
CA GLY A 62 14.86 0.62 -1.01
C GLY A 62 14.81 -0.66 -1.85
N GLN A 63 15.86 -1.48 -1.82
CA GLN A 63 15.88 -2.75 -2.55
C GLN A 63 14.82 -3.73 -2.04
N MET A 64 14.61 -3.80 -0.73
CA MET A 64 13.53 -4.61 -0.15
C MET A 64 12.15 -4.10 -0.60
N ILE A 65 11.91 -2.78 -0.53
CA ILE A 65 10.65 -2.16 -0.99
C ILE A 65 10.42 -2.46 -2.47
N ARG A 66 11.46 -2.31 -3.29
CA ARG A 66 11.41 -2.61 -4.72
C ARG A 66 11.00 -4.06 -4.97
N ASN A 67 11.57 -5.01 -4.23
CA ASN A 67 11.24 -6.43 -4.42
C ASN A 67 9.77 -6.70 -4.07
N GLU A 68 9.28 -6.19 -2.92
CA GLU A 68 7.86 -6.31 -2.54
C GLU A 68 6.93 -5.66 -3.58
N LEU A 69 7.30 -4.50 -4.14
CA LEU A 69 6.54 -3.85 -5.21
C LEU A 69 6.59 -4.63 -6.53
N MET A 70 7.72 -5.24 -6.86
CA MET A 70 7.83 -6.10 -8.02
C MET A 70 6.94 -7.34 -7.90
N ASP A 71 6.91 -7.97 -6.73
CA ASP A 71 6.04 -9.11 -6.46
C ASP A 71 4.56 -8.71 -6.53
N THR A 72 4.25 -7.47 -6.10
CA THR A 72 2.88 -6.93 -6.13
C THR A 72 2.41 -6.57 -7.54
N PHE A 73 3.21 -5.84 -8.32
CA PHE A 73 2.81 -5.37 -9.65
C PHE A 73 3.04 -6.41 -10.75
N ASN A 74 4.13 -7.18 -10.64
CA ASN A 74 4.65 -8.02 -11.71
C ASN A 74 4.85 -9.48 -11.25
N PRO A 75 3.82 -10.17 -10.71
CA PRO A 75 3.96 -11.54 -10.19
C PRO A 75 4.38 -12.55 -11.26
N TYR A 76 4.11 -12.27 -12.54
CA TYR A 76 4.47 -13.11 -13.67
C TYR A 76 5.76 -12.65 -14.40
N GLY A 77 6.48 -11.69 -13.82
CA GLY A 77 7.71 -11.12 -14.37
C GLY A 77 7.55 -9.70 -14.89
N THR A 78 8.67 -8.98 -14.96
CA THR A 78 8.69 -7.56 -15.36
C THR A 78 8.32 -7.34 -16.82
N PRO A 79 7.57 -6.26 -17.14
CA PRO A 79 7.16 -5.95 -18.50
C PRO A 79 8.37 -5.63 -19.39
N LYS A 80 8.43 -6.26 -20.58
CA LYS A 80 9.47 -5.96 -21.59
C LYS A 80 9.35 -4.54 -22.13
N CYS A 81 8.13 -4.07 -22.34
CA CYS A 81 7.80 -2.73 -22.80
C CYS A 81 6.97 -2.00 -21.73
N ALA A 82 7.63 -1.51 -20.67
CA ALA A 82 6.97 -0.81 -19.58
C ALA A 82 6.37 0.53 -20.06
N LYS A 83 5.10 0.77 -19.71
CA LYS A 83 4.42 2.05 -19.92
C LYS A 83 4.76 3.05 -18.80
N TYR A 84 4.85 2.54 -17.57
CA TYR A 84 5.04 3.35 -16.38
C TYR A 84 6.36 3.03 -15.69
N PHE A 85 6.98 4.03 -15.08
CA PHE A 85 8.25 3.94 -14.37
C PHE A 85 8.04 4.43 -12.94
N LEU A 86 8.19 3.53 -11.98
CA LEU A 86 8.11 3.87 -10.56
C LEU A 86 9.53 4.11 -10.04
N ARG A 87 9.80 5.37 -9.70
CA ARG A 87 11.03 5.80 -9.04
C ARG A 87 10.85 5.83 -7.54
N ILE A 88 11.75 5.18 -6.82
CA ILE A 88 11.80 5.19 -5.36
C ILE A 88 13.10 5.88 -4.96
N GLN A 89 13.01 6.93 -4.14
CA GLN A 89 14.19 7.60 -3.61
C GLN A 89 14.78 6.80 -2.44
N PRO A 90 16.10 6.95 -2.15
CA PRO A 90 16.71 6.30 -1.01
C PRO A 90 15.97 6.60 0.30
N ALA A 91 15.77 5.57 1.12
CA ALA A 91 15.01 5.71 2.34
C ALA A 91 15.77 6.52 3.41
N ASN A 92 15.07 7.45 4.05
CA ASN A 92 15.57 8.09 5.27
C ASN A 92 15.19 7.26 6.49
N THR A 93 16.14 7.07 7.41
CA THR A 93 15.97 6.29 8.63
C THR A 93 16.28 7.14 9.85
N GLU A 94 15.31 7.30 10.74
CA GLU A 94 15.47 8.00 12.02
C GLU A 94 15.25 7.01 13.16
N THR A 95 16.16 6.94 14.14
CA THR A 95 16.03 6.04 15.30
C THR A 95 16.01 6.85 16.58
N VAL A 96 15.07 6.52 17.48
CA VAL A 96 14.88 7.18 18.77
C VAL A 96 14.84 6.12 19.87
N GLN A 97 15.65 6.28 20.91
CA GLN A 97 15.61 5.43 22.09
C GLN A 97 14.34 5.67 22.90
N GLN A 98 13.74 4.60 23.39
CA GLN A 98 12.53 4.60 24.20
C GLN A 98 12.67 3.62 25.36
N ALA A 99 11.74 3.70 26.32
CA ALA A 99 11.71 2.83 27.50
C ALA A 99 13.07 2.83 28.23
N LEU A 100 13.44 4.00 28.75
CA LEU A 100 14.66 4.17 29.52
C LEU A 100 14.46 3.61 30.93
N ARG A 101 15.43 2.85 31.43
CA ARG A 101 15.52 2.46 32.84
C ARG A 101 15.94 3.66 33.70
N ASP A 102 15.89 3.49 35.02
CA ASP A 102 16.30 4.51 35.99
C ASP A 102 17.77 4.95 35.83
N ASP A 103 18.61 4.08 35.27
CA ASP A 103 20.01 4.36 34.92
C ASP A 103 20.19 4.96 33.51
N ILE A 104 19.09 5.35 32.85
CA ILE A 104 19.05 5.94 31.49
C ILE A 104 19.41 4.91 30.39
N THR A 105 19.53 3.62 30.70
CA THR A 105 19.71 2.57 29.70
C THR A 105 18.42 2.32 28.93
N ALA A 106 18.45 2.46 27.60
CA ALA A 106 17.30 2.18 26.73
C ALA A 106 17.02 0.67 26.64
N THR A 107 15.75 0.28 26.72
CA THR A 107 15.31 -1.12 26.50
C THR A 107 14.56 -1.30 25.19
N ARG A 108 14.29 -0.22 24.45
CA ARG A 108 13.58 -0.27 23.16
C ARG A 108 14.07 0.84 22.23
N GLU A 109 14.07 0.57 20.94
CA GLU A 109 14.31 1.59 19.92
C GLU A 109 13.08 1.70 19.01
N LYS A 110 12.70 2.93 18.68
CA LYS A 110 11.69 3.24 17.66
C LYS A 110 12.38 3.76 16.43
N VAL A 111 12.10 3.13 15.30
CA VAL A 111 12.64 3.50 13.99
C VAL A 111 11.51 4.08 13.14
N LYS A 112 11.81 5.16 12.44
CA LYS A 112 10.98 5.74 11.40
C LYS A 112 11.67 5.55 10.06
N TYR A 113 10.99 4.90 9.13
CA TYR A 113 11.40 4.84 7.73
C TYR A 113 10.55 5.83 6.93
N THR A 114 11.19 6.62 6.08
CA THR A 114 10.52 7.57 5.19
C THR A 114 11.07 7.44 3.78
N VAL A 115 10.17 7.34 2.80
CA VAL A 115 10.51 7.11 1.39
C VAL A 115 9.65 8.01 0.53
N ASN A 116 10.28 8.76 -0.36
CA ASN A 116 9.55 9.47 -1.42
C ASN A 116 9.55 8.61 -2.68
N TYR A 117 8.45 8.64 -3.42
CA TYR A 117 8.30 7.92 -4.66
C TYR A 117 7.60 8.78 -5.71
N SER A 118 7.79 8.43 -6.98
CA SER A 118 7.09 9.06 -8.09
C SER A 118 6.85 8.07 -9.22
N LEU A 119 5.65 8.09 -9.77
CA LEU A 119 5.24 7.33 -10.94
C LEU A 119 5.30 8.22 -12.17
N TRP A 120 5.95 7.74 -13.23
CA TRP A 120 6.15 8.46 -14.48
C TRP A 120 5.58 7.68 -15.66
N SER A 121 4.93 8.38 -16.58
CA SER A 121 4.57 7.93 -17.92
C SER A 121 5.54 8.56 -18.93
N LYS A 122 5.87 7.83 -20.01
CA LYS A 122 6.66 8.41 -21.11
C LYS A 122 5.91 9.53 -21.83
N ASP A 123 4.58 9.41 -21.88
CA ASP A 123 3.73 10.29 -22.67
C ASP A 123 3.30 11.52 -21.84
N ASP A 124 2.95 11.30 -20.57
CA ASP A 124 2.31 12.32 -19.71
C ASP A 124 3.27 12.93 -18.66
N GLY A 125 4.48 12.40 -18.51
CA GLY A 125 5.42 12.83 -17.47
C GLY A 125 5.06 12.29 -16.08
N GLN A 126 5.17 13.11 -15.05
CA GLN A 126 4.92 12.68 -13.66
C GLN A 126 3.42 12.52 -13.41
N LEU A 127 2.98 11.29 -13.11
CA LEU A 127 1.57 10.96 -12.85
C LEU A 127 1.21 11.06 -11.36
N VAL A 128 2.03 10.48 -10.50
CA VAL A 128 1.80 10.39 -9.05
C VAL A 128 3.10 10.66 -8.34
N SER A 129 3.06 11.36 -7.22
CA SER A 129 4.22 11.51 -6.34
C SER A 129 3.78 11.66 -4.91
N GLY A 130 4.45 10.95 -4.01
CA GLY A 130 4.08 10.99 -2.62
C GLY A 130 5.24 10.62 -1.70
N ARG A 131 4.93 10.67 -0.41
CA ARG A 131 5.82 10.26 0.67
C ARG A 131 5.12 9.21 1.50
N SER A 132 5.72 8.03 1.57
CA SER A 132 5.30 6.95 2.46
C SER A 132 6.24 6.88 3.67
N TRP A 133 5.69 6.59 4.84
CA TRP A 133 6.46 6.45 6.06
C TRP A 133 5.80 5.48 7.03
N VAL A 134 6.61 4.87 7.89
CA VAL A 134 6.15 3.94 8.93
C VAL A 134 7.00 4.10 10.19
N TYR A 135 6.37 3.98 11.36
CA TYR A 135 7.07 3.81 12.63
C TYR A 135 6.99 2.36 13.05
N LEU A 136 8.14 1.80 13.41
CA LEU A 136 8.27 0.47 13.99
C LEU A 136 9.17 0.54 15.21
N SER A 137 9.20 -0.53 16.00
CA SER A 137 10.07 -0.59 17.17
C SER A 137 10.51 -2.02 17.44
N TYR A 138 11.70 -2.15 18.02
CA TYR A 138 12.26 -3.42 18.49
C TYR A 138 12.87 -3.25 19.87
N ASP A 139 12.93 -4.34 20.62
CA ASP A 139 13.47 -4.36 21.97
C ASP A 139 14.99 -4.56 21.94
N LEU A 140 15.67 -3.91 22.89
CA LEU A 140 17.10 -4.08 23.13
C LEU A 140 17.27 -5.21 24.14
N LEU A 141 17.70 -6.37 23.65
CA LEU A 141 17.88 -7.59 24.43
C LEU A 141 19.35 -7.75 24.87
N ASP A 142 19.56 -8.44 25.98
CA ASP A 142 20.91 -8.72 26.51
C ASP A 142 21.77 -9.52 25.51
N ASN A 143 21.12 -10.39 24.72
CA ASN A 143 21.78 -11.11 23.63
C ASN A 143 21.84 -10.22 22.36
N PRO A 144 23.05 -9.79 21.91
CA PRO A 144 23.19 -8.93 20.74
C PRO A 144 22.72 -9.58 19.43
N TYR A 145 22.73 -10.91 19.35
CA TYR A 145 22.20 -11.62 18.19
C TYR A 145 20.69 -11.43 18.06
N SER A 146 19.95 -11.57 19.17
CA SER A 146 18.49 -11.43 19.17
C SER A 146 18.07 -10.01 18.76
N THR A 147 18.72 -8.99 19.32
CA THR A 147 18.52 -7.58 18.93
C THR A 147 18.77 -7.36 17.43
N THR A 148 19.83 -7.98 16.89
CA THR A 148 20.14 -7.88 15.46
C THR A 148 19.07 -8.54 14.58
N MET A 149 18.52 -9.68 15.00
CA MET A 149 17.44 -10.36 14.28
C MET A 149 16.15 -9.55 14.31
N ASP A 150 15.79 -8.99 15.46
CA ASP A 150 14.60 -8.15 15.60
C ASP A 150 14.71 -6.89 14.76
N LYS A 151 15.89 -6.25 14.73
CA LYS A 151 16.16 -5.11 13.84
C LYS A 151 15.97 -5.48 12.37
N LYS A 152 16.51 -6.61 11.91
CA LYS A 152 16.32 -7.09 10.52
C LYS A 152 14.87 -7.41 10.20
N LYS A 153 14.14 -7.96 11.16
CA LYS A 153 12.70 -8.23 11.01
C LYS A 153 11.91 -6.94 10.86
N VAL A 154 12.15 -5.96 11.74
CA VAL A 154 11.55 -4.63 11.67
C VAL A 154 11.85 -3.94 10.34
N GLU A 155 13.08 -4.02 9.84
CA GLU A 155 13.45 -3.46 8.54
C GLU A 155 12.67 -4.12 7.39
N LYS A 156 12.55 -5.45 7.39
CA LYS A 156 11.77 -6.19 6.39
C LYS A 156 10.28 -5.85 6.46
N ASP A 157 9.71 -5.82 7.66
CA ASP A 157 8.30 -5.49 7.86
C ASP A 157 8.02 -4.04 7.43
N GLY A 158 8.95 -3.12 7.73
CA GLY A 158 8.89 -1.72 7.27
C GLY A 158 8.89 -1.60 5.75
N ALA A 159 9.77 -2.35 5.07
CA ALA A 159 9.80 -2.38 3.62
C ALA A 159 8.46 -2.84 3.03
N LYS A 160 7.87 -3.90 3.60
CA LYS A 160 6.59 -4.45 3.15
C LYS A 160 5.42 -3.49 3.38
N ILE A 161 5.36 -2.82 4.54
CA ILE A 161 4.30 -1.85 4.84
C ILE A 161 4.39 -0.67 3.87
N ILE A 162 5.59 -0.13 3.62
CA ILE A 162 5.81 0.97 2.68
C ILE A 162 5.44 0.53 1.26
N ALA A 163 5.87 -0.65 0.82
CA ALA A 163 5.50 -1.18 -0.49
C ALA A 163 3.98 -1.30 -0.66
N ASN A 164 3.28 -1.82 0.36
CA ASN A 164 1.83 -1.93 0.33
C ASN A 164 1.15 -0.55 0.24
N ASP A 165 1.58 0.43 1.03
CA ASP A 165 1.06 1.81 0.98
C ASP A 165 1.27 2.44 -0.40
N ILE A 166 2.47 2.33 -0.97
CA ILE A 166 2.77 2.82 -2.33
C ILE A 166 1.88 2.11 -3.36
N SER A 167 1.75 0.79 -3.28
CA SER A 167 0.93 0.02 -4.23
C SER A 167 -0.56 0.36 -4.14
N LEU A 168 -1.04 0.65 -2.93
CA LEU A 168 -2.42 1.06 -2.68
C LEU A 168 -2.71 2.42 -3.31
N ARG A 169 -1.81 3.39 -3.11
CA ARG A 169 -1.95 4.75 -3.68
C ARG A 169 -1.90 4.75 -5.20
N ILE A 170 -1.00 3.95 -5.77
CA ILE A 170 -0.93 3.77 -7.23
C ILE A 170 -2.20 3.06 -7.75
N GLY A 171 -2.69 2.04 -7.04
CA GLY A 171 -3.95 1.38 -7.37
C GLY A 171 -5.14 2.34 -7.34
N ALA A 172 -5.20 3.21 -6.32
CA ALA A 172 -6.22 4.25 -6.18
C ALA A 172 -6.17 5.27 -7.34
N TYR A 173 -4.97 5.66 -7.77
CA TYR A 173 -4.81 6.49 -8.96
C TYR A 173 -5.40 5.83 -10.21
N PHE A 174 -5.00 4.60 -10.53
CA PHE A 174 -5.53 3.89 -11.72
C PHE A 174 -7.03 3.64 -11.63
N HIS A 175 -7.53 3.30 -10.46
CA HIS A 175 -8.97 3.16 -10.20
C HIS A 175 -9.70 4.48 -10.48
N SER A 176 -9.17 5.61 -10.03
CA SER A 176 -9.81 6.93 -10.25
C SER A 176 -9.86 7.32 -11.72
N ILE A 177 -8.81 7.00 -12.49
CA ILE A 177 -8.74 7.27 -13.93
C ILE A 177 -9.72 6.38 -14.71
N LYS A 178 -9.82 5.09 -14.36
CA LYS A 178 -10.70 4.14 -15.05
C LYS A 178 -12.17 4.38 -14.74
N THR A 179 -12.52 4.49 -13.46
CA THR A 179 -13.91 4.64 -13.00
C THR A 179 -14.43 6.08 -13.12
N LYS A 180 -13.55 7.06 -13.32
CA LYS A 180 -13.85 8.51 -13.27
C LYS A 180 -14.44 8.94 -11.92
N ARG A 181 -14.14 8.20 -10.85
CA ARG A 181 -14.57 8.47 -9.48
C ARG A 181 -13.36 8.82 -8.62
N GLY A 182 -13.48 9.88 -7.82
CA GLY A 182 -12.37 10.41 -7.02
C GLY A 182 -11.49 11.40 -7.80
N ASN A 183 -10.49 11.97 -7.10
CA ASN A 183 -9.60 12.98 -7.65
C ASN A 183 -8.20 12.37 -7.88
N PRO A 184 -7.74 12.24 -9.14
CA PRO A 184 -6.43 11.65 -9.45
C PRO A 184 -5.24 12.41 -8.85
N ASN A 185 -5.43 13.66 -8.44
CA ASN A 185 -4.36 14.52 -7.91
C ASN A 185 -4.21 14.47 -6.38
N GLU A 186 -4.98 13.64 -5.68
CA GLU A 186 -4.95 13.54 -4.21
C GLU A 186 -3.91 12.57 -3.64
N PHE A 187 -3.16 11.84 -4.49
CA PHE A 187 -2.40 10.64 -4.12
C PHE A 187 -0.87 10.82 -4.03
#